data_AF-A0AAV4C8K9-F1
#
_entry.id   AF-A0AAV4C8K9-F1
#
_cell.length_a   1.000
_cell.length_b   1.000
_cell.length_c   1.000
_cell.angle_alpha   90.00
_cell.angle_beta   90.00
_cell.angle_gamma   90.00
#
_symmetry.space_group_name_H-M   'P 1'
#
loop_
_entity.id
_entity.type
_entity.pdbx_description
1 polymer ?
#
loop_
_entity_poly.entity_id
_entity_poly.type
_entity_poly.pdbx_seq_one_letter_code
_entity_poly.pdbx_strand_id
1 'polypeptide(L)'
;MPSIGLHAFTGCDSTSCFAGKGKLKALKMLEGDQDHQDTFSRIGTLETISGQDMQVIETFVCQLYGKPSHTSVDKVRYDKSQTMFQGQERYSFKFRGSRS
;
A
#
# COMPACT_ATOMS: atom_id res chain seq x y z
N MET A 1 6.32 5.56 20.23
CA MET A 1 7.35 5.30 19.20
C MET A 1 6.70 4.52 18.05
N PRO A 2 6.04 5.19 17.08
CA PRO A 2 5.24 4.51 16.06
C PRO A 2 6.06 4.24 14.79
N SER A 3 7.25 3.62 14.89
CA SER A 3 8.17 3.60 13.73
C SER A 3 8.78 2.26 13.33
N ILE A 4 9.00 1.27 14.21
CA ILE A 4 9.74 0.05 13.78
C ILE A 4 8.93 -0.83 12.82
N GLY A 5 7.68 -1.16 13.17
CA GLY A 5 6.81 -1.99 12.35
C GLY A 5 6.46 -1.31 11.03
N LEU A 6 6.12 -0.02 11.08
CA LEU A 6 5.84 0.75 9.87
C LEU A 6 7.08 0.94 8.98
N HIS A 7 8.26 1.15 9.57
CA HIS A 7 9.51 1.30 8.82
C HIS A 7 9.87 0.01 8.08
N ALA A 8 9.83 -1.13 8.77
CA ALA A 8 10.05 -2.44 8.14
C ALA A 8 9.02 -2.71 7.03
N PHE A 9 7.76 -2.34 7.26
CA PHE A 9 6.67 -2.60 6.34
C PHE A 9 6.65 -1.69 5.10
N THR A 10 7.00 -0.41 5.23
CA THR A 10 6.96 0.57 4.12
C THR A 10 8.26 0.67 3.32
N GLY A 11 9.28 -0.08 3.73
CA GLY A 11 10.60 -0.13 3.10
C GLY A 11 11.69 0.30 4.08
N CYS A 12 12.48 -0.68 4.55
CA CYS A 12 13.80 -0.49 5.16
C CYS A 12 14.88 -0.86 4.13
N ASP A 13 16.16 -0.85 4.54
CA ASP A 13 17.27 -1.22 3.64
C ASP A 13 17.17 -2.66 3.11
N SER A 14 16.35 -3.51 3.75
CA SER A 14 16.15 -4.92 3.41
C SER A 14 14.79 -5.23 2.76
N THR A 15 13.86 -4.27 2.68
CA THR A 15 12.52 -4.49 2.12
C THR A 15 12.20 -3.49 1.00
N SER A 16 11.53 -3.98 -0.05
CA SER A 16 11.07 -3.11 -1.14
C SER A 16 10.02 -2.11 -0.65
N CYS A 17 10.00 -0.92 -1.25
CA CYS A 17 9.01 0.11 -0.92
C CYS A 17 7.72 -0.03 -1.76
N PHE A 18 6.60 0.48 -1.24
CA PHE A 18 5.34 0.52 -1.97
C PHE A 18 5.41 1.51 -3.14
N ALA A 19 5.23 1.03 -4.37
CA ALA A 19 5.36 1.82 -5.58
C ALA A 19 4.45 3.07 -5.58
N GLY A 20 5.08 4.24 -5.70
CA GLY A 20 4.40 5.54 -5.73
C GLY A 20 3.76 5.94 -4.40
N LYS A 21 4.16 5.34 -3.27
CA LYS A 21 3.66 5.66 -1.93
C LYS A 21 4.81 6.06 -1.01
N GLY A 22 4.69 7.24 -0.41
CA GLY A 22 5.71 7.79 0.49
C GLY A 22 5.46 7.41 1.96
N LYS A 23 6.55 7.31 2.73
CA LYS A 23 6.53 7.04 4.18
C LYS A 23 5.67 8.05 4.96
N LEU A 24 5.69 9.33 4.57
CA LEU A 24 4.87 10.36 5.21
C LEU A 24 3.37 10.07 5.11
N LYS A 25 2.89 9.55 3.98
CA LYS A 25 1.47 9.21 3.82
C LYS A 25 1.10 8.03 4.73
N ALA A 26 1.93 7.00 4.74
CA ALA A 26 1.74 5.82 5.58
C ALA A 26 1.77 6.19 7.08
N LEU A 27 2.68 7.08 7.49
CA LEU A 27 2.77 7.58 8.86
C LEU A 27 1.52 8.36 9.28
N LYS A 28 1.04 9.29 8.44
CA LYS A 28 -0.20 10.03 8.73
C LYS A 28 -1.43 9.12 8.86
N MET A 29 -1.49 8.07 8.03
CA MET A 29 -2.57 7.07 8.12
C MET A 29 -2.47 6.24 9.39
N LEU A 30 -1.25 5.90 9.81
CA LEU A 30 -1.01 5.19 11.07
C LEU A 30 -1.45 6.06 12.26
N GLU A 31 -1.01 7.31 12.32
CA GLU A 31 -1.34 8.24 13.41
C GLU A 31 -2.84 8.56 13.52
N GLY A 32 -3.59 8.41 12.42
CA GLY A 32 -5.02 8.71 12.37
C GLY A 32 -5.95 7.56 12.78
N ASP A 33 -5.42 6.37 13.08
CA ASP A 33 -6.22 5.16 13.30
C ASP A 33 -5.62 4.30 14.42
N GLN A 34 -6.41 4.01 15.45
CA GLN A 34 -5.93 3.27 16.63
C GLN A 34 -5.67 1.79 16.32
N ASP A 35 -6.46 1.16 15.44
CA ASP A 35 -6.29 -0.24 15.08
C ASP A 35 -5.00 -0.42 14.26
N HIS A 36 -4.69 0.54 13.38
CA HIS A 36 -3.39 0.58 12.73
C HIS A 36 -2.26 0.72 13.75
N GLN A 37 -2.36 1.65 14.71
CA GLN A 37 -1.31 1.86 15.72
C GLN A 37 -1.05 0.59 16.53
N ASP A 38 -2.10 -0.03 17.04
CA ASP A 38 -2.03 -1.22 17.85
C ASP A 38 -1.43 -2.38 17.05
N THR A 39 -1.87 -2.57 15.82
CA THR A 39 -1.40 -3.63 14.92
C THR A 39 0.08 -3.43 14.57
N PHE A 40 0.48 -2.24 14.09
CA PHE A 40 1.88 -1.94 13.73
C PHE A 40 2.82 -1.82 14.94
N SER A 41 2.31 -1.63 16.15
CA SER A 41 3.12 -1.70 17.37
C SER A 41 3.57 -3.13 17.68
N ARG A 42 2.80 -4.14 17.26
CA ARG A 42 3.06 -5.56 17.55
C ARG A 42 3.69 -6.33 16.39
N ILE A 43 3.42 -5.98 15.13
CA ILE A 43 3.95 -6.72 13.95
C ILE A 43 5.49 -6.82 13.94
N GLY A 44 6.20 -5.84 14.53
CA GLY A 44 7.66 -5.89 14.65
C GLY A 44 8.20 -6.82 15.74
N THR A 45 7.32 -7.38 16.57
CA THR A 45 7.69 -8.19 17.75
C THR A 45 7.02 -9.56 17.79
N LEU A 46 6.09 -9.84 16.88
CA LEU A 46 5.34 -11.10 16.83
C LEU A 46 6.08 -12.13 15.97
N GLU A 47 6.21 -13.36 16.47
CA GLU A 47 6.68 -14.50 15.67
C GLU A 47 5.64 -14.98 14.65
N THR A 48 4.35 -14.76 14.93
CA THR A 48 3.23 -15.14 14.05
C THR A 48 2.17 -14.04 14.08
N ILE A 49 1.70 -13.66 12.89
CA ILE A 49 0.66 -12.64 12.70
C ILE A 49 -0.72 -13.31 12.74
N SER A 50 -1.63 -12.78 13.54
CA SER A 50 -3.00 -13.30 13.61
C SER A 50 -3.80 -12.94 12.34
N GLY A 51 -4.88 -13.69 12.06
CA GLY A 51 -5.77 -13.36 10.94
C GLY A 51 -6.40 -11.97 11.06
N GLN A 52 -6.64 -11.49 12.29
CA GLN A 52 -7.18 -10.15 12.55
C GLN A 52 -6.15 -9.07 12.22
N ASP A 53 -4.90 -9.23 12.69
CA ASP A 53 -3.83 -8.29 12.35
C ASP A 53 -3.60 -8.26 10.84
N MET A 54 -3.65 -9.42 10.16
CA MET A 54 -3.53 -9.50 8.70
C MET A 54 -4.64 -8.71 7.99
N GLN A 55 -5.89 -8.80 8.46
CA GLN A 55 -7.01 -8.05 7.90
C GLN A 55 -6.83 -6.53 8.06
N VAL A 56 -6.30 -6.08 9.20
CA VAL A 56 -5.97 -4.67 9.43
C VAL A 56 -4.84 -4.22 8.51
N ILE A 57 -3.79 -5.04 8.33
CA ILE A 57 -2.69 -4.77 7.38
C ILE A 57 -3.22 -4.68 5.95
N GLU A 58 -4.10 -5.58 5.52
CA GLU A 58 -4.69 -5.54 4.17
C GLU A 58 -5.51 -4.27 3.94
N THR A 59 -6.32 -3.90 4.94
CA THR A 59 -7.12 -2.67 4.90
C THR A 59 -6.22 -1.43 4.81
N PHE A 60 -5.16 -1.38 5.61
CA PHE A 60 -4.16 -0.32 5.56
C PHE A 60 -3.55 -0.17 4.16
N VAL A 61 -3.15 -1.28 3.53
CA VAL A 61 -2.58 -1.26 2.17
C VAL A 61 -3.61 -0.79 1.13
N CYS A 62 -4.86 -1.25 1.23
CA CYS A 62 -5.93 -0.82 0.34
C CYS A 62 -6.18 0.69 0.44
N GLN A 63 -6.25 1.23 1.66
CA GLN A 63 -6.36 2.66 1.92
C GLN A 63 -5.14 3.44 1.40
N LEU A 64 -3.92 2.90 1.56
CA LEU A 64 -2.68 3.53 1.08
C LEU A 64 -2.74 3.75 -0.43
N TYR A 65 -3.30 2.77 -1.15
CA TYR A 65 -3.55 2.83 -2.59
C TYR A 65 -4.80 3.62 -3.00
N GLY A 66 -5.57 4.17 -2.06
CA GLY A 66 -6.74 5.00 -2.32
C GLY A 66 -8.02 4.20 -2.56
N LYS A 67 -8.09 2.97 -2.05
CA LYS A 67 -9.23 2.06 -2.16
C LYS A 67 -9.74 1.66 -0.76
N PRO A 68 -10.26 2.61 0.04
CA PRO A 68 -10.66 2.36 1.43
C PRO A 68 -11.82 1.36 1.59
N SER A 69 -12.62 1.16 0.53
CA SER A 69 -13.73 0.18 0.52
C SER A 69 -13.27 -1.26 0.27
N HIS A 70 -11.99 -1.48 -0.04
CA HIS A 70 -11.45 -2.80 -0.30
C HIS A 70 -10.75 -3.32 0.95
N THR A 71 -10.99 -4.59 1.25
CA THR A 71 -10.34 -5.32 2.34
C THR A 71 -9.40 -6.40 1.82
N SER A 72 -9.17 -6.47 0.50
CA SER A 72 -8.31 -7.45 -0.16
C SER A 72 -7.33 -6.75 -1.08
N VAL A 73 -6.04 -6.91 -0.77
CA VAL A 73 -4.96 -6.31 -1.55
C VAL A 73 -4.93 -6.86 -2.97
N ASP A 74 -5.31 -8.12 -3.18
CA ASP A 74 -5.32 -8.75 -4.51
C ASP A 74 -6.33 -8.08 -5.45
N LYS A 75 -7.50 -7.70 -4.95
CA LYS A 75 -8.48 -6.93 -5.73
C LYS A 75 -7.90 -5.57 -6.14
N VAL A 76 -7.20 -4.89 -5.24
CA VAL A 76 -6.55 -3.60 -5.53
C VAL A 76 -5.42 -3.75 -6.54
N ARG A 77 -4.64 -4.85 -6.48
CA ARG A 77 -3.59 -5.16 -7.46
C ARG A 77 -4.19 -5.39 -8.85
N TYR A 78 -5.27 -6.16 -8.93
CA TYR A 78 -5.97 -6.42 -10.18
C TYR A 78 -6.54 -5.13 -10.79
N ASP A 79 -7.23 -4.30 -10.00
CA ASP A 79 -7.77 -3.02 -10.47
C ASP A 79 -6.66 -2.08 -10.98
N LYS A 80 -5.53 -2.01 -10.25
CA LYS A 80 -4.38 -1.23 -10.69
C LYS A 80 -3.74 -1.75 -11.97
N SER A 81 -3.60 -3.06 -12.13
CA SER A 81 -3.01 -3.63 -13.34
C SER A 81 -3.88 -3.33 -14.55
N GLN A 82 -5.21 -3.51 -14.45
CA GLN A 82 -6.16 -3.15 -15.50
C GLN A 82 -6.05 -1.68 -15.89
N THR A 83 -6.01 -0.79 -14.90
CA THR A 83 -5.87 0.67 -15.14
C THR A 83 -4.55 1.01 -15.83
N MET A 84 -3.45 0.35 -15.45
CA MET A 84 -2.13 0.55 -16.08
C MET A 84 -2.11 0.08 -17.54
N PHE A 85 -2.70 -1.08 -17.84
CA PHE A 85 -2.77 -1.59 -19.22
C PHE A 85 -3.60 -0.67 -20.13
N GLN A 86 -4.77 -0.22 -19.65
CA GLN A 86 -5.60 0.74 -20.40
C GLN A 86 -4.91 2.11 -20.56
N GLY A 87 -4.15 2.53 -19.54
CA GLY A 87 -3.36 3.75 -19.57
C GLY A 87 -2.19 3.68 -20.58
N GLN A 88 -1.50 2.54 -20.67
CA GLN A 88 -0.41 2.34 -21.63
C GLN A 88 -0.91 2.33 -23.07
N GLU A 89 -2.08 1.74 -23.34
CA GLU A 89 -2.68 1.78 -24.68
C GLU A 89 -2.98 3.23 -25.10
N ARG A 90 -3.54 4.03 -24.18
CA ARG A 90 -3.76 5.48 -24.40
C ARG A 90 -2.48 6.29 -24.55
N TYR A 91 -1.43 5.97 -23.79
CA TYR A 91 -0.13 6.65 -23.89
C TYR A 91 0.53 6.31 -25.23
N SER A 92 0.57 5.03 -25.62
CA SER A 92 1.08 4.58 -26.92
C SER A 92 0.38 5.26 -28.10
N PHE A 93 -0.95 5.45 -28.02
CA PHE A 93 -1.71 6.16 -29.05
C PHE A 93 -1.37 7.65 -29.12
N LYS A 94 -1.16 8.33 -27.98
CA LYS A 94 -0.74 9.74 -27.92
C LYS A 94 0.65 9.98 -28.56
N PHE A 95 1.60 9.06 -28.37
CA PHE A 95 2.94 9.21 -28.97
C PHE A 95 3.00 8.84 -30.45
N ARG A 96 2.06 8.03 -30.95
CA ARG A 96 1.90 7.78 -32.40
C ARG A 96 1.28 8.96 -33.16
N GLY A 97 0.49 9.80 -32.52
CA GLY A 97 -0.13 10.98 -33.13
C GLY A 97 0.71 12.26 -33.14
N SER A 98 1.93 12.26 -32.58
CA SER A 98 2.78 13.46 -32.45
C SER A 98 3.94 13.52 -33.45
N ARG A 99 3.94 12.66 -34.49
CA ARG A 99 4.85 12.74 -35.64
C ARG A 99 4.03 13.15 -36.86
N SER A 100 3.77 14.44 -37.02
CA SER A 100 3.25 15.06 -38.25
C SER A 100 3.89 16.42 -38.40
#